data_AF-A0AAE3YQN5-F1
#
_entry.id   AF-A0AAE3YQN5-F1
#
_cell.length_a   1.000
_cell.length_b   1.000
_cell.length_c   1.000
_cell.angle_alpha   90.00
_cell.angle_beta   90.00
_cell.angle_gamma   90.00
#
_symmetry.space_group_name_H-M   'P 1'
#
loop_
_entity.id
_entity.type
_entity.pdbx_description
1 polymer ?
#
loop_
_entity_poly.entity_id
_entity_poly.type
_entity_poly.pdbx_seq_one_letter_code
_entity_poly.pdbx_strand_id
1 'polypeptide(L)'
;MSDHSKNIDGTDAALVGGPYDGETRHAGDTGLIEIENDGLVHRYIRTSKTHDSATVYNYDGVVNPSGSMDGAENSAERVATNVDPNAAS
;
A
#
# COMPACT_ATOMS: atom_id res chain seq x y z
N MET A 1 4.13 9.93 42.75
CA MET A 1 3.27 10.69 41.84
C MET A 1 3.36 10.06 40.47
N SER A 2 2.21 9.89 39.84
CA SER A 2 1.96 9.04 38.69
C SER A 2 2.61 9.52 37.40
N ASP A 3 2.90 8.52 36.56
CA ASP A 3 2.68 8.49 35.11
C ASP A 3 3.45 9.48 34.20
N HIS A 4 4.44 8.94 33.49
CA HIS A 4 4.39 8.96 32.02
C HIS A 4 5.36 7.90 31.46
N SER A 5 4.94 6.64 31.54
CA SER A 5 5.51 5.60 30.68
C SER A 5 5.07 5.92 29.26
N LYS A 6 5.82 6.77 28.55
CA LYS A 6 5.73 6.81 27.09
C LYS A 6 6.47 5.58 26.57
N ASN A 7 5.85 4.42 26.78
CA ASN A 7 6.05 3.27 25.91
C ASN A 7 5.47 3.69 24.56
N ILE A 8 6.27 4.41 23.77
CA ILE A 8 5.99 4.56 22.35
C ILE A 8 6.74 3.42 21.66
N ASP A 9 6.39 2.19 22.03
CA ASP A 9 6.62 1.00 21.23
C ASP A 9 5.61 1.01 20.07
N GLY A 10 5.61 2.06 19.26
CA GLY A 10 4.89 1.98 17.99
C GLY A 10 5.90 1.50 16.97
N THR A 11 5.67 0.28 16.49
CA THR A 11 6.55 -0.45 15.57
C THR A 11 6.94 0.46 14.40
N ASP A 12 8.23 0.76 14.30
CA ASP A 12 8.76 1.53 13.19
C ASP A 12 8.50 0.79 11.88
N ALA A 13 8.22 1.54 10.82
CA ALA A 13 7.97 1.03 9.48
C ALA A 13 9.12 1.39 8.56
N ALA A 14 9.77 0.38 7.99
CA ALA A 14 10.75 0.54 6.93
C ALA A 14 10.02 0.54 5.57
N LEU A 15 10.09 1.65 4.85
CA LEU A 15 9.43 1.82 3.56
C LEU A 15 10.32 1.29 2.43
N VAL A 16 9.77 0.43 1.59
CA VAL A 16 10.48 -0.20 0.47
C VAL A 16 9.73 0.05 -0.84
N GLY A 17 10.44 0.60 -1.81
CA GLY A 17 9.93 1.03 -3.11
C GLY A 17 9.26 2.41 -3.10
N GLY A 18 8.88 2.87 -4.29
CA GLY A 18 8.20 4.15 -4.45
C GLY A 18 9.08 5.36 -4.10
N PRO A 19 8.46 6.54 -3.89
CA PRO A 19 9.21 7.79 -3.66
C PRO A 19 9.92 7.90 -2.32
N TYR A 20 9.50 7.12 -1.31
CA TYR A 20 10.03 7.16 0.06
C TYR A 20 10.85 5.91 0.40
N ASP A 21 11.44 5.25 -0.59
CA ASP A 21 12.29 4.08 -0.38
C ASP A 21 13.44 4.37 0.61
N GLY A 22 13.63 3.48 1.57
CA GLY A 22 14.66 3.59 2.59
C GLY A 22 14.30 4.52 3.76
N GLU A 23 13.16 5.21 3.72
CA GLU A 23 12.69 6.00 4.86
C GLU A 23 12.08 5.12 5.96
N THR A 24 12.15 5.61 7.20
CA THR A 24 11.50 4.98 8.36
C THR A 24 10.42 5.90 8.90
N ARG A 25 9.25 5.34 9.24
CA ARG A 25 8.13 6.11 9.84
C ARG A 25 7.44 5.37 10.96
N HIS A 26 6.82 6.13 11.85
CA HIS A 26 6.00 5.56 12.89
C HIS A 26 4.66 5.09 12.32
N ALA A 27 4.35 3.79 12.42
CA ALA A 27 3.15 3.19 11.84
C ALA A 27 2.20 2.56 12.87
N GLY A 28 2.66 2.37 14.11
CA GLY A 28 1.91 1.61 15.11
C GLY A 28 1.59 0.20 14.59
N ASP A 29 0.32 -0.22 14.73
CA ASP A 29 -0.18 -1.52 14.26
C ASP A 29 -1.00 -1.45 12.95
N THR A 30 -0.91 -0.35 12.19
CA THR A 30 -1.67 -0.20 10.94
C THR A 30 -1.28 -1.25 9.88
N GLY A 31 -2.22 -1.62 9.02
CA GLY A 31 -1.94 -2.44 7.83
C GLY A 31 -1.46 -1.62 6.62
N LEU A 32 -1.66 -0.29 6.66
CA LEU A 32 -1.46 0.61 5.53
C LEU A 32 -0.90 1.95 6.01
N ILE A 33 0.13 2.45 5.34
CA ILE A 33 0.66 3.80 5.50
C ILE A 33 0.32 4.58 4.23
N GLU A 34 -0.28 5.75 4.42
CA GLU A 34 -0.65 6.67 3.35
C GLU A 34 0.13 7.97 3.54
N ILE A 35 0.81 8.39 2.47
CA ILE A 35 1.67 9.58 2.49
C ILE A 35 1.18 10.51 1.39
N GLU A 36 0.61 11.64 1.78
CA GLU A 36 0.21 12.68 0.83
C GLU A 36 1.42 13.54 0.44
N ASN A 37 1.66 13.67 -0.86
CA ASN A 37 2.64 14.58 -1.44
C ASN A 37 2.21 15.04 -2.84
N ASP A 38 2.36 16.33 -3.13
CA ASP A 38 1.93 16.94 -4.40
C ASP A 38 0.46 16.65 -4.78
N GLY A 39 -0.42 16.55 -3.78
CA GLY A 39 -1.84 16.22 -3.98
C GLY A 39 -2.08 14.75 -4.38
N LEU A 40 -1.08 13.89 -4.29
CA LEU A 40 -1.15 12.45 -4.52
C LEU A 40 -0.94 11.71 -3.21
N VAL A 41 -1.60 10.57 -3.04
CA VAL A 41 -1.44 9.72 -1.85
C VAL A 41 -0.67 8.46 -2.23
N HIS A 42 0.56 8.37 -1.76
CA HIS A 42 1.44 7.22 -1.90
C HIS A 42 1.12 6.19 -0.82
N ARG A 43 0.82 4.95 -1.23
CA ARG A 43 0.37 3.88 -0.34
C ARG A 43 1.46 2.84 -0.14
N TYR A 44 1.63 2.42 1.10
CA TYR A 44 2.58 1.38 1.51
C TYR A 44 1.86 0.34 2.37
N ILE A 45 1.87 -0.92 1.95
CA ILE A 45 1.17 -2.02 2.64
C ILE A 45 2.10 -2.79 3.56
N ARG A 46 1.61 -3.11 4.77
CA ARG A 46 2.33 -3.90 5.75
C ARG A 46 2.64 -5.28 5.19
N THR A 47 3.86 -5.73 5.36
CA THR A 47 4.25 -7.11 5.09
C THR A 47 4.46 -7.89 6.39
N SER A 48 4.64 -9.20 6.28
CA SER A 48 5.06 -10.05 7.41
C SER A 48 6.57 -10.00 7.68
N LYS A 49 7.34 -9.22 6.91
CA LYS A 49 8.80 -9.12 7.05
C LYS A 49 9.18 -7.99 8.01
N THR A 50 10.32 -8.16 8.65
CA THR A 50 10.97 -7.15 9.50
C THR A 50 12.42 -6.93 9.08
N HIS A 51 12.93 -5.72 9.26
CA HIS A 51 14.32 -5.33 9.00
C HIS A 51 14.76 -4.36 10.10
N ASP A 52 15.89 -4.64 10.75
CA ASP A 52 16.44 -3.82 11.86
C ASP A 52 15.40 -3.42 12.93
N SER A 53 14.54 -4.36 13.31
CA SER A 53 13.42 -4.18 14.26
C SER A 53 12.24 -3.33 13.76
N ALA A 54 12.28 -2.83 12.52
CA ALA A 54 11.16 -2.18 11.85
C ALA A 54 10.36 -3.18 11.01
N THR A 55 9.03 -3.03 10.96
CA THR A 55 8.17 -3.78 10.04
C THR A 55 8.34 -3.25 8.62
N VAL A 56 8.50 -4.13 7.63
CA VAL A 56 8.65 -3.72 6.24
C VAL A 56 7.28 -3.43 5.64
N TYR A 57 7.15 -2.27 4.99
CA TYR A 57 6.00 -1.89 4.19
C TYR A 57 6.42 -1.68 2.74
N ASN A 58 5.74 -2.35 1.81
CA ASN A 58 6.02 -2.25 0.38
C ASN A 58 5.12 -1.23 -0.29
N TYR A 59 5.67 -0.48 -1.23
CA TYR A 59 4.90 0.44 -2.05
C TYR A 59 3.83 -0.29 -2.87
N ASP A 60 2.57 0.10 -2.68
CA ASP A 60 1.37 -0.44 -3.34
C ASP A 60 0.89 0.44 -4.51
N GLY A 61 1.43 1.66 -4.62
CA GLY A 61 1.12 2.58 -5.70
C GLY A 61 0.68 3.94 -5.17
N VAL A 62 0.07 4.72 -6.06
CA VAL A 62 -0.37 6.09 -5.80
C VAL A 62 -1.85 6.23 -6.13
N VAL A 63 -2.57 7.02 -5.34
CA VAL A 63 -3.96 7.39 -5.63
C VAL A 63 -4.09 8.91 -5.73
N ASN A 64 -4.93 9.38 -6.66
CA ASN A 64 -5.31 10.79 -6.75
C ASN A 64 -6.62 10.98 -5.99
N PRO A 65 -6.61 11.58 -4.78
CA PRO A 65 -7.83 11.81 -4.00
C PRO A 65 -8.83 12.74 -4.71
N SER A 66 -8.39 13.53 -5.69
CA SER A 66 -9.26 14.38 -6.52
C SER A 66 -9.99 13.61 -7.63
N GLY A 67 -9.83 12.28 -7.72
CA GLY A 67 -10.68 11.43 -8.56
C GLY A 67 -10.25 11.27 -10.01
N SER A 68 -9.01 11.58 -10.36
CA SER A 68 -8.49 11.32 -11.72
C SER A 68 -7.08 10.75 -11.66
N MET A 69 -6.98 9.45 -11.40
CA MET A 69 -5.90 8.63 -11.94
C MET A 69 -6.53 7.63 -12.89
N ASP A 70 -6.49 7.96 -14.18
CA ASP A 70 -6.68 7.04 -15.31
C ASP A 70 -5.55 6.00 -15.31
N GLY A 71 -5.57 5.13 -14.31
CA GLY A 71 -4.71 3.97 -14.16
C GLY A 71 -5.47 2.75 -13.63
N ALA A 72 -6.80 2.82 -13.57
CA ALA A 72 -7.63 1.63 -13.50
C ALA A 72 -7.46 0.92 -14.83
N GLU A 73 -6.64 -0.13 -14.81
CA GLU A 73 -6.56 -1.13 -15.87
C GLU A 73 -7.97 -1.37 -16.41
N ASN A 74 -8.12 -1.21 -17.72
CA ASN A 74 -9.39 -1.29 -18.40
C ASN A 74 -10.05 -2.63 -18.04
N SER A 75 -11.01 -2.61 -17.10
CA SER A 75 -11.73 -3.80 -16.69
C SER A 75 -12.56 -4.40 -17.83
N ALA A 76 -12.66 -3.71 -18.98
CA ALA A 76 -13.23 -4.25 -20.20
C ALA A 76 -12.33 -5.27 -20.91
N GLU A 77 -11.06 -5.45 -20.54
CA GLU A 77 -10.19 -6.49 -21.15
C GLU A 77 -10.40 -7.89 -20.56
N ARG A 78 -11.22 -8.04 -19.51
CA ARG A 78 -11.82 -9.35 -19.19
C ARG A 78 -13.07 -9.58 -20.05
N VAL A 79 -12.96 -9.38 -21.37
CA VAL A 79 -13.94 -9.96 -22.30
C VAL A 79 -13.83 -11.47 -22.15
N ALA A 80 -14.84 -12.03 -21.50
CA ALA A 80 -15.11 -13.45 -21.48
C ALA A 80 -14.97 -14.00 -22.91
N THR A 81 -13.98 -14.87 -23.14
CA THR A 81 -14.09 -15.80 -24.25
C THR A 81 -15.21 -16.76 -23.86
N ASN A 82 -16.42 -16.42 -24.29
CA ASN A 82 -17.50 -17.38 -24.42
C ASN A 82 -16.98 -18.46 -25.39
N VAL A 83 -16.36 -19.52 -24.87
CA VAL A 83 -16.24 -20.78 -25.61
C VAL A 83 -17.66 -21.28 -25.74
N ASP A 84 -18.23 -21.08 -26.93
CA ASP A 84 -19.43 -21.76 -27.37
C ASP A 84 -19.08 -23.24 -27.59
N PRO A 85 -19.69 -24.21 -26.88
CA PRO A 85 -19.41 -25.63 -27.10
C PRO A 85 -20.22 -26.24 -28.25
N ASN A 86 -20.78 -25.48 -29.19
CA ASN A 86 -21.58 -26.03 -30.28
C ASN A 86 -21.22 -25.45 -31.65
N ALA A 87 -19.97 -25.66 -32.05
CA ALA A 87 -19.58 -25.61 -33.45
C ALA A 87 -19.48 -27.04 -34.02
N ALA A 88 -20.31 -27.28 -35.04
CA ALA A 88 -20.34 -28.41 -35.97
C ALA A 88 -21.11 -29.67 -35.51
N SER A 89 -22.37 -29.72 -35.97
CA SER A 89 -23.05 -30.94 -36.41
C SER A 89 -22.29 -31.66 -37.53
#